data_AF-A0A8X8GWN6-F1
#
_entry.id   AF-A0A8X8GWN6-F1
#
_cell.length_a   1.000
_cell.length_b   1.000
_cell.length_c   1.000
_cell.angle_alpha   90.00
_cell.angle_beta   90.00
_cell.angle_gamma   90.00
#
_symmetry.space_group_name_H-M   'P 1'
#
loop_
_entity.id
_entity.type
_entity.pdbx_description
1 polymer ?
#
loop_
_entity_poly.entity_id
_entity_poly.type
_entity_poly.pdbx_seq_one_letter_code
_entity_poly.pdbx_strand_id
1 'polypeptide(L)' 'MNINGLINKVVNMFMRRAVNKGIDHVARKGKPMAEMTPMERTQAQKAREMTKRARKAASITRRLGR' A
#
# COMPACT_ATOMS: atom_id res chain seq x y z
N MET A 1 -7.04 -1.27 -33.52
CA MET A 1 -7.19 -1.32 -32.05
C MET A 1 -6.19 -2.32 -31.50
N ASN A 2 -5.30 -1.89 -30.61
CA ASN A 2 -4.15 -2.68 -30.19
C ASN A 2 -4.56 -3.59 -29.02
N ILE A 3 -4.72 -4.90 -29.26
CA ILE A 3 -5.08 -5.91 -28.25
C ILE A 3 -4.14 -5.85 -27.03
N ASN A 4 -2.88 -5.49 -27.25
CA ASN A 4 -1.90 -5.27 -26.18
C ASN A 4 -2.31 -4.12 -25.23
N GLY A 5 -2.92 -3.06 -25.75
CA GLY A 5 -3.44 -1.97 -24.94
C GLY A 5 -4.67 -2.35 -24.11
N LEU A 6 -5.49 -3.28 -24.61
CA LEU A 6 -6.64 -3.81 -23.89
C LEU A 6 -6.18 -4.72 -22.73
N ILE A 7 -5.24 -5.63 -22.99
CA ILE A 7 -4.66 -6.51 -21.96
C ILE A 7 -4.00 -5.66 -20.87
N ASN A 8 -3.20 -4.66 -21.24
CA ASN A 8 -2.57 -3.77 -20.26
C ASN A 8 -3.59 -3.01 -19.41
N LYS A 9 -4.71 -2.58 -19.98
CA LYS A 9 -5.78 -1.92 -19.21
C LYS A 9 -6.49 -2.88 -18.25
N VAL A 10 -6.78 -4.10 -18.69
CA VAL A 10 -7.45 -5.11 -17.86
C VAL A 10 -6.56 -5.56 -16.71
N VAL A 11 -5.28 -5.86 -16.98
CA VAL A 11 -4.30 -6.22 -15.95
C VAL A 11 -4.13 -5.08 -14.93
N ASN A 12 -3.99 -3.85 -15.39
CA ASN A 12 -3.89 -2.69 -14.50
C ASN A 12 -5.16 -2.48 -13.66
N MET A 13 -6.34 -2.67 -14.25
CA MET A 13 -7.60 -2.55 -13.53
C MET A 13 -7.75 -3.65 -12.46
N PHE A 14 -7.38 -4.88 -12.81
CA PHE A 14 -7.43 -6.02 -11.90
C PHE A 14 -6.43 -5.86 -10.76
N MET A 15 -5.18 -5.49 -11.05
CA MET A 15 -4.17 -5.24 -10.02
C MET A 15 -4.58 -4.13 -9.06
N ARG A 16 -5.09 -3.00 -9.58
CA ARG A 16 -5.60 -1.92 -8.72
C ARG A 16 -6.72 -2.40 -7.80
N ARG A 17 -7.67 -3.19 -8.32
CA ARG A 17 -8.79 -3.71 -7.54
C ARG A 17 -8.36 -4.77 -6.52
N ALA A 18 -7.42 -5.64 -6.87
CA ALA A 18 -6.85 -6.66 -5.99
C ALA A 18 -6.04 -6.03 -4.85
N VAL A 19 -5.19 -5.05 -5.16
CA VAL A 19 -4.40 -4.31 -4.15
C VAL A 19 -5.33 -3.53 -3.23
N ASN A 20 -6.30 -2.78 -3.76
CA ASN A 20 -7.23 -2.01 -2.93
C ASN A 20 -8.08 -2.93 -2.04
N LYS A 21 -8.60 -4.04 -2.57
CA LYS A 21 -9.40 -4.99 -1.79
C LYS A 21 -8.55 -5.77 -0.78
N GLY A 22 -7.30 -6.09 -1.12
CA GLY A 22 -6.33 -6.71 -0.22
C GLY A 22 -5.96 -5.80 0.94
N ILE A 23 -5.64 -4.53 0.65
CA ILE A 23 -5.37 -3.51 1.67
C ILE A 23 -6.61 -3.29 2.53
N ASP A 24 -7.79 -3.12 1.93
CA ASP A 24 -9.05 -2.96 2.69
C ASP A 24 -9.39 -4.18 3.54
N HIS A 25 -9.12 -5.38 3.05
CA HIS A 25 -9.36 -6.61 3.80
C HIS A 25 -8.40 -6.72 4.98
N VAL A 26 -7.13 -6.39 4.77
CA VAL A 26 -6.10 -6.35 5.82
C VAL A 26 -6.32 -5.18 6.78
N ALA A 27 -6.84 -4.05 6.31
CA ALA A 27 -7.14 -2.89 7.13
C ALA A 27 -8.42 -3.09 7.95
N ARG A 28 -9.46 -3.72 7.39
CA ARG A 28 -10.68 -4.09 8.11
C ARG A 28 -10.50 -5.29 9.04
N LYS A 29 -9.63 -6.25 8.70
CA LYS A 29 -9.19 -7.32 9.62
C LYS A 29 -8.01 -6.93 10.51
N GLY A 30 -7.45 -5.75 10.31
CA GLY A 30 -6.38 -5.23 11.15
C GLY A 30 -6.96 -5.01 12.52
N LYS A 31 -6.72 -5.94 13.44
CA LYS A 31 -7.20 -5.90 14.83
C LYS A 31 -7.06 -4.47 15.38
N PRO A 32 -8.06 -3.91 16.07
CA PRO A 32 -7.91 -2.65 16.78
C PRO A 32 -6.62 -2.67 17.60
N MET A 33 -5.93 -1.53 17.76
CA MET A 33 -4.66 -1.48 18.51
C MET A 33 -4.77 -2.13 19.91
N ALA A 34 -5.97 -2.13 20.48
CA ALA A 34 -6.35 -2.80 21.73
C ALA A 34 -6.23 -4.33 21.69
N GLU A 35 -6.50 -4.98 20.55
CA GLU A 35 -6.50 -6.44 20.36
C GLU A 35 -5.20 -6.98 19.74
N MET A 36 -4.27 -6.11 19.35
CA MET A 36 -2.96 -6.54 18.87
C MET A 36 -2.13 -7.12 20.01
N THR A 37 -1.58 -8.31 19.79
CA THR A 37 -0.56 -8.88 20.67
C THR A 37 0.69 -7.97 20.70
N PRO A 38 1.52 -8.01 21.76
CA PRO A 38 2.71 -7.16 21.86
C PRO A 38 3.64 -7.29 20.63
N MET A 39 3.75 -8.49 20.08
CA MET A 39 4.54 -8.78 18.89
C MET A 39 3.96 -8.10 17.63
N GLU A 40 2.64 -8.20 17.41
CA GLU A 40 1.97 -7.54 16.29
C GLU A 40 2.06 -6.00 16.38
N ARG A 41 2.03 -5.44 17.60
CA ARG A 41 2.21 -3.99 17.82
C ARG A 41 3.59 -3.51 17.38
N THR A 42 4.65 -4.23 17.74
CA THR A 42 6.02 -3.83 17.34
C THR A 42 6.23 -3.89 15.84
N GLN A 43 5.66 -4.89 15.16
CA GLN A 43 5.72 -5.01 13.71
C GLN A 43 4.94 -3.86 13.03
N ALA A 44 3.76 -3.53 13.52
CA ALA A 44 2.98 -2.40 13.02
C ALA A 44 3.70 -1.06 13.20
N GLN A 45 4.38 -0.86 14.34
CA GLN A 45 5.20 0.34 14.58
C GLN A 45 6.37 0.43 13.61
N LYS A 46 7.13 -0.65 13.42
CA LYS A 46 8.23 -0.71 12.43
C LYS A 46 7.73 -0.44 11.01
N ALA A 47 6.60 -1.02 10.62
CA ALA A 47 5.99 -0.79 9.30
C ALA A 47 5.57 0.68 9.11
N ARG A 48 4.98 1.31 10.13
CA ARG A 48 4.63 2.75 10.12
C ARG A 48 5.87 3.62 9.96
N GLU A 49 6.95 3.32 10.68
CA GLU A 49 8.19 4.09 10.60
C GLU A 49 8.83 4.00 9.20
N MET A 50 8.90 2.79 8.64
CA MET A 50 9.38 2.57 7.28
C MET A 50 8.54 3.33 6.25
N THR A 51 7.22 3.33 6.41
CA THR A 51 6.30 4.06 5.52
C THR A 51 6.51 5.57 5.63
N LYS A 52 6.74 6.12 6.84
CA LYS A 52 7.04 7.54 7.03
C LYS A 52 8.34 7.94 6.31
N ARG A 53 9.41 7.15 6.46
CA ARG A 53 10.69 7.39 5.78
C ARG A 53 10.54 7.36 4.26
N ALA A 54 9.83 6.35 3.74
CA ALA A 54 9.54 6.22 2.31
C ALA A 54 8.73 7.42 1.78
N ARG A 55 7.69 7.87 2.50
CA ARG A 55 6.91 9.06 2.12
C ARG A 55 7.77 10.32 2.09
N LYS A 56 8.66 10.50 3.07
CA LYS A 56 9.59 11.64 3.10
C LYS A 56 10.53 11.62 1.90
N ALA A 57 11.15 10.48 1.62
CA ALA A 57 12.00 10.30 0.44
C ALA A 57 11.22 10.62 -0.86
N ALA A 58 10.04 10.01 -1.05
CA ALA A 58 9.20 10.27 -2.21
C ALA A 58 8.77 11.74 -2.33
N SER A 59 8.51 12.43 -1.22
CA SER A 59 8.15 13.86 -1.23
C SER A 59 9.32 14.74 -1.66
N ILE A 60 10.55 14.40 -1.25
CA ILE A 60 11.77 15.09 -1.67
C ILE A 60 12.00 14.84 -3.16
N THR A 61 11.95 13.59 -3.59
CA THR A 61 12.08 13.21 -5.00
C THR A 61 11.05 13.94 -5.88
N ARG A 62 9.79 14.05 -5.43
CA ARG A 62 8.76 14.81 -6.15
C ARG A 62 9.02 16.30 -6.24
N ARG A 63 9.66 16.89 -5.23
CA ARG A 63 10.00 18.32 -5.24
C ARG A 63 11.22 18.62 -6.11
N LEU A 64 12.18 17.70 -6.17
CA LEU A 64 13.38 17.82 -7.00
C LEU A 64 13.11 17.54 -8.49
N GLY A 65 12.09 16.71 -8.78
CA GLY A 65 11.69 16.38 -10.15
C GLY A 65 10.59 17.28 -10.74
N ARG A 66 10.23 18.37 -10.07
CA ARG A 66 9.41 19.47 -10.63
C ARG A 66 10.33 20.63 -10.95
#